data_AF-A0A9Q8PK79-F1
#
_entry.id   AF-A0A9Q8PK79-F1
#
_cell.length_a   1.000
_cell.length_b   1.000
_cell.length_c   1.000
_cell.angle_alpha   90.00
_cell.angle_beta   90.00
_cell.angle_gamma   90.00
#
_symmetry.space_group_name_H-M   'P 1'
#
loop_
_entity.id
_entity.type
_entity.pdbx_description
1 polymer ?
#
loop_
_entity_poly.entity_id
_entity_poly.type
_entity_poly.pdbx_seq_one_letter_code
_entity_poly.pdbx_strand_id
1 'polypeptide(L)'
;MASAEQRQTIAMTNVKTNMGNVEMLPRHHARARQQGELWVTMKLGVCMSKTPSDLDATGFTHLVFAFAYFHPTTFQITPMDAADIPLYSEFTGLKSRKASLRTWIAIGGWSFNDPVNVPDTQRAFSDMSSSSESCAAFIRSCLQFMQTYGFDGVDLDWEYPGAWDRGGINADTQNLVSLLQEMRAAFGNSYGISLTLPSSFWYLRWFDINGMQDYVDFYNFMSYDIHGVWDSTNKETGPYIRPHTNLTQIK
;
A
#
# COMPACT_ATOMS: atom_id res chain seq x y z
N MET A 1 -14.08 25.49 0.97
CA MET A 1 -13.04 25.16 -0.02
C MET A 1 -11.69 25.30 0.67
N ALA A 2 -10.92 24.23 0.74
CA ALA A 2 -9.52 24.24 1.17
C ALA A 2 -8.78 23.26 0.26
N SER A 3 -7.64 23.66 -0.29
CA SER A 3 -6.88 22.84 -1.24
C SER A 3 -6.09 21.76 -0.50
N ALA A 4 -6.38 20.49 -0.80
CA ALA A 4 -5.54 19.38 -0.38
C ALA A 4 -4.25 19.38 -1.20
N GLU A 5 -3.11 19.66 -0.56
CA GLU A 5 -1.80 19.47 -1.18
C GLU A 5 -1.55 17.98 -1.43
N GLN A 6 -0.94 17.65 -2.58
CA GLN A 6 -0.58 16.28 -2.95
C GLN A 6 0.38 15.67 -1.92
N ARG A 7 0.09 14.46 -1.44
CA ARG A 7 0.92 13.73 -0.47
C ARG A 7 1.06 12.27 -0.87
N GLN A 8 2.28 11.87 -1.19
CA GLN A 8 2.65 10.48 -1.46
C GLN A 8 3.01 9.77 -0.14
N THR A 9 2.94 8.43 -0.08
CA THR A 9 3.35 7.61 1.08
C THR A 9 3.85 6.22 0.66
N ILE A 10 5.18 6.01 0.55
CA ILE A 10 5.81 4.67 0.39
C ILE A 10 5.56 3.81 1.67
N ALA A 11 5.69 2.48 1.61
CA ALA A 11 5.60 1.54 2.75
C ALA A 11 6.63 0.37 2.66
N MET A 12 7.12 -0.16 3.79
CA MET A 12 7.92 -1.41 3.92
C MET A 12 7.71 -2.01 5.32
N THR A 13 8.17 -3.23 5.68
CA THR A 13 8.00 -3.80 7.06
C THR A 13 9.00 -4.96 7.34
N ASN A 14 9.62 -5.10 8.53
CA ASN A 14 10.23 -6.38 9.04
C ASN A 14 10.68 -6.38 10.54
N VAL A 15 10.50 -7.48 11.30
CA VAL A 15 10.74 -7.55 12.78
C VAL A 15 12.20 -7.55 13.24
N LYS A 16 12.43 -7.13 14.49
CA LYS A 16 13.74 -6.98 15.14
C LYS A 16 13.90 -7.94 16.34
N THR A 17 15.09 -8.50 16.52
CA THR A 17 15.53 -9.06 17.82
C THR A 17 16.51 -8.10 18.50
N ASN A 18 16.27 -7.83 19.78
CA ASN A 18 17.06 -6.99 20.69
C ASN A 18 17.16 -5.47 20.42
N MET A 19 17.55 -4.78 21.50
CA MET A 19 17.24 -3.38 21.78
C MET A 19 18.34 -2.40 21.31
N GLY A 20 17.97 -1.12 21.24
CA GLY A 20 18.88 0.01 21.02
C GLY A 20 18.09 1.32 20.94
N ASN A 21 18.59 2.37 21.57
CA ASN A 21 17.88 3.65 21.75
C ASN A 21 17.48 4.32 20.42
N VAL A 22 16.39 5.08 20.43
CA VAL A 22 15.93 5.91 19.30
C VAL A 22 15.77 7.35 19.77
N GLU A 23 16.36 8.28 19.02
CA GLU A 23 16.23 9.73 19.22
C GLU A 23 15.30 10.31 18.14
N MET A 24 14.42 11.25 18.48
CA MET A 24 13.41 11.77 17.55
C MET A 24 13.87 13.07 16.86
N LEU A 25 13.83 13.09 15.53
CA LEU A 25 14.01 14.30 14.72
C LEU A 25 12.80 14.55 13.79
N PRO A 26 12.48 15.81 13.42
CA PRO A 26 11.13 16.18 13.00
C PRO A 26 10.84 16.14 11.49
N ARG A 27 9.87 15.30 11.14
CA ARG A 27 8.84 15.48 10.08
C ARG A 27 9.22 15.39 8.59
N HIS A 28 8.14 15.22 7.82
CA HIS A 28 8.02 15.05 6.36
C HIS A 28 8.50 13.68 5.81
N HIS A 29 8.04 13.35 4.59
CA HIS A 29 8.62 12.38 3.63
C HIS A 29 8.23 10.87 3.68
N ALA A 30 7.22 10.50 2.87
CA ALA A 30 6.66 9.22 2.32
C ALA A 30 7.50 7.90 2.28
N ARG A 31 7.05 6.79 2.87
CA ARG A 31 7.75 6.28 4.04
C ARG A 31 8.21 4.77 4.07
N ALA A 32 9.51 4.45 3.94
CA ALA A 32 10.05 3.09 4.24
C ALA A 32 10.02 2.70 5.75
N ARG A 33 9.65 1.45 6.13
CA ARG A 33 9.64 0.93 7.54
C ARG A 33 10.43 -0.35 7.87
N GLN A 34 10.77 -0.45 9.16
CA GLN A 34 10.92 -1.69 9.94
C GLN A 34 9.55 -2.08 10.58
N GLN A 35 9.41 -3.26 11.20
CA GLN A 35 8.18 -3.66 11.92
C GLN A 35 8.26 -3.19 13.37
N GLY A 36 7.16 -2.60 13.85
CA GLY A 36 7.24 -1.47 14.78
C GLY A 36 7.47 -0.19 13.97
N GLU A 37 6.51 0.73 14.01
CA GLU A 37 6.39 1.86 13.08
C GLU A 37 7.69 2.68 12.88
N LEU A 38 8.10 2.95 11.63
CA LEU A 38 8.59 4.26 11.18
C LEU A 38 8.95 4.28 9.67
N TRP A 39 9.54 5.36 9.15
CA TRP A 39 8.97 5.97 7.93
C TRP A 39 9.85 7.05 7.18
N VAL A 40 10.37 6.90 5.92
CA VAL A 40 11.12 7.96 5.10
C VAL A 40 11.00 7.90 3.52
N THR A 41 11.04 9.03 2.72
CA THR A 41 11.00 9.06 1.19
C THR A 41 12.30 9.14 0.40
N MET A 42 12.05 8.89 -0.89
CA MET A 42 12.74 9.11 -2.14
C MET A 42 12.13 10.27 -3.02
N LYS A 43 11.52 11.32 -2.43
CA LYS A 43 10.95 12.52 -3.12
C LYS A 43 10.86 13.67 -2.12
N LEU A 44 11.99 14.34 -1.93
CA LEU A 44 12.14 15.56 -1.13
C LEU A 44 12.36 16.74 -2.08
N GLY A 45 12.11 17.97 -1.62
CA GLY A 45 12.44 19.18 -2.37
C GLY A 45 13.96 19.28 -2.68
N VAL A 46 14.31 20.24 -3.54
CA VAL A 46 15.60 20.37 -4.26
C VAL A 46 16.89 20.25 -3.40
N CYS A 47 16.80 20.40 -2.07
CA CYS A 47 17.95 20.26 -1.16
C CYS A 47 18.21 18.83 -0.64
N MET A 48 17.31 17.85 -0.83
CA MET A 48 17.44 16.51 -0.21
C MET A 48 16.92 15.33 -1.06
N SER A 49 16.80 15.46 -2.39
CA SER A 49 16.31 14.37 -3.24
C SER A 49 17.07 13.05 -3.01
N LYS A 50 16.33 11.97 -2.77
CA LYS A 50 16.84 10.60 -2.56
C LYS A 50 16.29 9.70 -3.67
N THR A 51 17.12 8.87 -4.30
CA THR A 51 16.66 7.85 -5.28
C THR A 51 16.71 6.46 -4.64
N PRO A 52 16.07 5.42 -5.21
CA PRO A 52 16.19 4.04 -4.71
C PRO A 52 17.62 3.60 -4.39
N SER A 53 18.61 4.01 -5.19
CA SER A 53 20.04 3.74 -4.96
C SER A 53 20.60 4.29 -3.65
N ASP A 54 19.99 5.31 -3.03
CA ASP A 54 20.39 5.81 -1.72
C ASP A 54 19.98 4.90 -0.54
N LEU A 55 19.10 3.92 -0.76
CA LEU A 55 18.50 3.13 0.31
C LEU A 55 19.45 2.03 0.83
N ASP A 56 19.70 2.02 2.14
CA ASP A 56 20.38 0.91 2.81
C ASP A 56 19.40 -0.26 3.01
N ALA A 57 19.44 -1.22 2.08
CA ALA A 57 18.60 -2.41 2.10
C ALA A 57 19.03 -3.46 3.17
N THR A 58 20.13 -3.23 3.91
CA THR A 58 20.77 -4.27 4.74
C THR A 58 19.83 -4.85 5.80
N GLY A 59 19.02 -4.01 6.45
CA GLY A 59 18.10 -4.43 7.52
C GLY A 59 16.81 -5.14 7.06
N PHE A 60 16.45 -5.07 5.78
CA PHE A 60 15.12 -5.45 5.29
C PHE A 60 15.11 -6.79 4.57
N THR A 61 14.00 -7.54 4.66
CA THR A 61 13.74 -8.74 3.83
C THR A 61 12.88 -8.38 2.62
N HIS A 62 11.89 -7.51 2.83
CA HIS A 62 10.95 -7.01 1.84
C HIS A 62 11.02 -5.48 1.78
N LEU A 63 11.08 -4.93 0.56
CA LEU A 63 10.79 -3.53 0.27
C LEU A 63 9.53 -3.50 -0.62
N VAL A 64 8.61 -2.57 -0.36
CA VAL A 64 7.46 -2.33 -1.25
C VAL A 64 7.63 -0.93 -1.86
N PHE A 65 7.51 -0.83 -3.19
CA PHE A 65 7.40 0.45 -3.88
C PHE A 65 5.93 0.88 -3.78
N ALA A 66 5.66 2.09 -3.31
CA ALA A 66 4.30 2.63 -3.29
C ALA A 66 4.26 3.98 -4.05
N PHE A 67 3.45 4.16 -5.10
CA PHE A 67 2.42 3.25 -5.63
C PHE A 67 2.48 3.13 -7.16
N ALA A 68 1.96 2.01 -7.67
CA ALA A 68 1.32 1.99 -8.97
C ALA A 68 -0.19 2.16 -8.79
N TYR A 69 -0.85 2.73 -9.79
CA TYR A 69 -2.30 2.82 -9.91
C TYR A 69 -2.78 1.82 -10.99
N PHE A 70 -4.07 1.80 -11.29
CA PHE A 70 -4.57 1.17 -12.51
C PHE A 70 -5.67 2.00 -13.17
N HIS A 71 -5.82 1.86 -14.48
CA HIS A 71 -6.82 2.60 -15.24
C HIS A 71 -8.24 2.02 -15.00
N PRO A 72 -9.23 2.86 -14.59
CA PRO A 72 -10.48 2.40 -13.98
C PRO A 72 -11.45 1.62 -14.89
N THR A 73 -11.19 1.59 -16.21
CA THR A 73 -12.06 0.90 -17.19
C THR A 73 -11.36 -0.24 -17.93
N THR A 74 -10.03 -0.29 -17.90
CA THR A 74 -9.25 -1.34 -18.58
C THR A 74 -8.47 -2.22 -17.61
N PHE A 75 -8.42 -1.81 -16.34
CA PHE A 75 -7.74 -2.47 -15.22
C PHE A 75 -6.24 -2.72 -15.45
N GLN A 76 -5.65 -2.01 -16.41
CA GLN A 76 -4.22 -2.05 -16.69
C GLN A 76 -3.46 -1.22 -15.65
N ILE A 77 -2.35 -1.75 -15.15
CA ILE A 77 -1.48 -1.09 -14.18
C ILE A 77 -0.80 0.12 -14.84
N THR A 78 -0.87 1.26 -14.17
CA THR A 78 -0.34 2.55 -14.62
C THR A 78 0.58 3.13 -13.54
N PRO A 79 1.69 3.80 -13.90
CA PRO A 79 2.46 4.58 -12.93
C PRO A 79 1.59 5.63 -12.22
N MET A 80 1.85 5.89 -10.94
CA MET A 80 1.19 6.98 -10.21
C MET A 80 1.65 8.36 -10.74
N ASP A 81 2.96 8.52 -10.95
CA ASP A 81 3.57 9.62 -11.70
C ASP A 81 4.44 9.03 -12.83
N ALA A 82 4.49 9.69 -13.98
CA ALA A 82 5.37 9.30 -15.09
C ALA A 82 6.86 9.38 -14.70
N ALA A 83 7.21 10.22 -13.72
CA ALA A 83 8.54 10.29 -13.15
C ALA A 83 8.95 9.03 -12.34
N ASP A 84 7.99 8.18 -11.95
CA ASP A 84 8.26 6.98 -11.15
C ASP A 84 8.71 5.79 -12.03
N ILE A 85 8.43 5.83 -13.35
CA ILE A 85 8.82 4.81 -14.34
C ILE A 85 10.30 4.38 -14.25
N PRO A 86 11.30 5.29 -14.29
CA PRO A 86 12.71 4.91 -14.14
C PRO A 86 13.06 4.35 -12.76
N LEU A 87 12.31 4.73 -11.71
CA LEU A 87 12.58 4.36 -10.33
C LEU A 87 12.23 2.89 -10.04
N TYR A 88 11.27 2.29 -10.77
CA TYR A 88 10.89 0.89 -10.58
C TYR A 88 12.06 -0.07 -10.79
N SER A 89 12.78 0.03 -11.91
CA SER A 89 13.95 -0.83 -12.20
C SER A 89 15.16 -0.49 -11.33
N GLU A 90 15.30 0.76 -10.88
CA GLU A 90 16.33 1.14 -9.91
C GLU A 90 16.07 0.49 -8.54
N PHE A 91 14.81 0.46 -8.12
CA PHE A 91 14.34 -0.12 -6.86
C PHE A 91 14.47 -1.65 -6.83
N THR A 92 14.00 -2.36 -7.86
CA THR A 92 14.18 -3.81 -7.96
C THR A 92 15.67 -4.18 -8.15
N GLY A 93 16.46 -3.27 -8.74
CA GLY A 93 17.91 -3.33 -8.81
C GLY A 93 18.62 -3.39 -7.45
N LEU A 94 18.00 -2.97 -6.34
CA LEU A 94 18.57 -3.10 -5.00
C LEU A 94 18.87 -4.55 -4.58
N LYS A 95 18.19 -5.54 -5.20
CA LYS A 95 18.47 -6.97 -5.00
C LYS A 95 19.91 -7.37 -5.38
N SER A 96 20.59 -6.58 -6.24
CA SER A 96 22.02 -6.74 -6.53
C SER A 96 22.92 -6.60 -5.30
N ARG A 97 22.51 -5.82 -4.29
CA ARG A 97 23.23 -5.60 -3.03
C ARG A 97 22.96 -6.71 -2.00
N LYS A 98 21.84 -7.42 -2.14
CA LYS A 98 21.36 -8.44 -1.20
C LYS A 98 20.44 -9.41 -1.93
N ALA A 99 20.97 -10.56 -2.37
CA ALA A 99 20.22 -11.53 -3.19
C ALA A 99 19.00 -12.19 -2.48
N SER A 100 18.89 -12.06 -1.16
CA SER A 100 17.73 -12.51 -0.37
C SER A 100 16.66 -11.42 -0.17
N LEU A 101 16.89 -10.21 -0.69
CA LEU A 101 15.92 -9.11 -0.67
C LEU A 101 14.81 -9.37 -1.69
N ARG A 102 13.57 -9.07 -1.30
CA ARG A 102 12.41 -9.07 -2.18
C ARG A 102 11.91 -7.64 -2.36
N THR A 103 11.49 -7.31 -3.58
CA THR A 103 11.04 -5.99 -3.98
C THR A 103 9.67 -6.12 -4.62
N TRP A 104 8.66 -5.50 -4.02
CA TRP A 104 7.24 -5.65 -4.35
C TRP A 104 6.66 -4.31 -4.84
N ILE A 105 5.53 -4.34 -5.54
CA ILE A 105 4.78 -3.14 -5.95
C ILE A 105 3.45 -3.07 -5.21
N ALA A 106 3.20 -1.98 -4.49
CA ALA A 106 1.89 -1.68 -3.93
C ALA A 106 1.01 -1.02 -4.99
N ILE A 107 -0.22 -1.48 -5.09
CA ILE A 107 -1.22 -1.00 -6.05
C ILE A 107 -2.39 -0.39 -5.27
N GLY A 108 -2.69 0.88 -5.52
CA GLY A 108 -3.74 1.63 -4.81
C GLY A 108 -3.19 2.68 -3.84
N GLY A 109 -3.52 2.52 -2.55
CA GLY A 109 -3.32 3.48 -1.47
C GLY A 109 -4.38 4.59 -1.45
N TRP A 110 -4.52 5.29 -0.32
CA TRP A 110 -5.61 6.25 -0.07
C TRP A 110 -5.93 7.18 -1.26
N SER A 111 -4.93 7.83 -1.86
CA SER A 111 -5.17 8.78 -2.94
C SER A 111 -5.67 8.16 -4.25
N PHE A 112 -5.78 6.83 -4.36
CA PHE A 112 -6.41 6.16 -5.50
C PHE A 112 -7.94 6.18 -5.42
N ASN A 113 -8.54 6.07 -4.23
CA ASN A 113 -10.00 6.08 -4.05
C ASN A 113 -10.60 7.50 -3.81
N ASP A 114 -9.81 8.56 -4.01
CA ASP A 114 -10.24 9.95 -3.80
C ASP A 114 -11.11 10.48 -4.98
N PRO A 115 -12.28 11.11 -4.71
CA PRO A 115 -13.29 11.47 -5.71
C PRO A 115 -12.93 12.69 -6.58
N VAL A 116 -11.66 13.11 -6.57
CA VAL A 116 -11.13 14.23 -7.37
C VAL A 116 -10.20 13.77 -8.49
N ASN A 117 -9.96 12.45 -8.59
CA ASN A 117 -9.11 11.86 -9.61
C ASN A 117 -9.75 11.95 -11.00
N VAL A 118 -8.90 12.12 -12.02
CA VAL A 118 -9.30 12.16 -13.44
C VAL A 118 -8.39 11.22 -14.24
N PRO A 119 -8.90 10.10 -14.79
CA PRO A 119 -10.27 9.61 -14.68
C PRO A 119 -10.66 9.23 -13.23
N ASP A 120 -11.97 9.19 -12.95
CA ASP A 120 -12.48 8.78 -11.65
C ASP A 120 -12.08 7.34 -11.34
N THR A 121 -11.43 7.16 -10.19
CA THR A 121 -10.90 5.90 -9.69
C THR A 121 -11.54 5.47 -8.37
N GLN A 122 -12.49 6.24 -7.83
CA GLN A 122 -13.11 5.96 -6.53
C GLN A 122 -13.75 4.57 -6.45
N ARG A 123 -14.40 4.10 -7.54
CA ARG A 123 -14.99 2.75 -7.60
C ARG A 123 -14.09 1.69 -8.24
N ALA A 124 -12.88 2.05 -8.70
CA ALA A 124 -12.10 1.22 -9.62
C ALA A 124 -11.77 -0.18 -9.09
N PHE A 125 -11.49 -0.35 -7.80
CA PHE A 125 -11.28 -1.69 -7.20
C PHE A 125 -12.56 -2.53 -7.12
N SER A 126 -13.70 -1.91 -6.79
CA SER A 126 -15.00 -2.59 -6.73
C SER A 126 -15.43 -3.05 -8.12
N ASP A 127 -15.28 -2.18 -9.12
CA ASP A 127 -15.56 -2.51 -10.52
C ASP A 127 -14.57 -3.55 -11.07
N MET A 128 -13.27 -3.45 -10.76
CA MET A 128 -12.23 -4.41 -11.17
C MET A 128 -12.45 -5.82 -10.60
N SER A 129 -12.86 -5.92 -9.33
CA SER A 129 -13.12 -7.21 -8.68
C SER A 129 -14.50 -7.80 -8.98
N SER A 130 -15.35 -7.11 -9.76
CA SER A 130 -16.75 -7.47 -9.97
C SER A 130 -17.00 -8.67 -10.90
N SER A 131 -16.05 -9.06 -11.75
CA SER A 131 -16.16 -10.26 -12.60
C SER A 131 -14.79 -10.87 -12.91
N SER A 132 -14.76 -12.16 -13.27
CA SER A 132 -13.51 -12.84 -13.66
C SER A 132 -12.87 -12.25 -14.92
N GLU A 133 -13.63 -11.60 -15.81
CA GLU A 133 -13.07 -10.88 -16.96
C GLU A 133 -12.30 -9.62 -16.54
N SER A 134 -12.79 -8.86 -15.56
CA SER A 134 -12.11 -7.67 -15.03
C SER A 134 -10.94 -8.04 -14.13
N CYS A 135 -11.10 -9.06 -13.27
CA CYS A 135 -10.00 -9.68 -12.52
C CYS A 135 -8.89 -10.16 -13.48
N ALA A 136 -9.22 -10.95 -14.51
CA ALA A 136 -8.23 -11.45 -15.47
C ALA A 136 -7.55 -10.34 -16.29
N ALA A 137 -8.17 -9.16 -16.47
CA ALA A 137 -7.53 -7.99 -17.06
C ALA A 137 -6.46 -7.41 -16.12
N PHE A 138 -6.82 -7.20 -14.85
CA PHE A 138 -5.93 -6.71 -13.80
C PHE A 138 -4.75 -7.65 -13.54
N ILE A 139 -5.03 -8.93 -13.33
CA ILE A 139 -4.05 -10.00 -13.05
C ILE A 139 -3.00 -10.10 -14.16
N ARG A 140 -3.44 -10.06 -15.42
CA ARG A 140 -2.55 -10.09 -16.59
C ARG A 140 -1.64 -8.86 -16.63
N SER A 141 -2.16 -7.70 -16.29
CA SER A 141 -1.39 -6.46 -16.26
C SER A 141 -0.41 -6.41 -15.07
N CYS A 142 -0.79 -6.95 -13.91
CA CYS A 142 0.13 -7.15 -12.77
C CYS A 142 1.32 -8.04 -13.17
N LEU A 143 1.06 -9.20 -13.79
CA LEU A 143 2.11 -10.10 -14.28
C LEU A 143 3.04 -9.39 -15.28
N GLN A 144 2.48 -8.66 -16.25
CA GLN A 144 3.27 -7.88 -17.22
C GLN A 144 4.12 -6.80 -16.54
N PHE A 145 3.57 -6.08 -15.55
CA PHE A 145 4.28 -5.03 -14.83
C PHE A 145 5.43 -5.60 -13.99
N MET A 146 5.18 -6.68 -13.23
CA MET A 146 6.21 -7.37 -12.45
C MET A 146 7.33 -7.93 -13.34
N GLN A 147 6.98 -8.55 -14.47
CA GLN A 147 7.95 -9.05 -15.46
C GLN A 147 8.77 -7.92 -16.09
N THR A 148 8.16 -6.77 -16.38
CA THR A 148 8.81 -5.62 -17.02
C THR A 148 9.85 -4.96 -16.11
N TYR A 149 9.51 -4.78 -14.84
CA TYR A 149 10.33 -4.03 -13.88
C TYR A 149 11.09 -4.92 -12.87
N GLY A 150 10.86 -6.23 -12.85
CA GLY A 150 11.60 -7.20 -12.03
C GLY A 150 11.12 -7.32 -10.56
N PHE A 151 9.85 -7.03 -10.29
CA PHE A 151 9.25 -7.19 -8.95
C PHE A 151 9.00 -8.67 -8.60
N ASP A 152 9.03 -9.00 -7.31
CA ASP A 152 8.80 -10.35 -6.77
C ASP A 152 7.35 -10.62 -6.35
N GLY A 153 6.50 -9.59 -6.31
CA GLY A 153 5.11 -9.70 -5.86
C GLY A 153 4.34 -8.38 -5.83
N VAL A 154 3.04 -8.48 -5.57
CA VAL A 154 2.09 -7.36 -5.47
C VAL A 154 1.61 -7.20 -4.02
N ASP A 155 1.56 -5.98 -3.52
CA ASP A 155 0.70 -5.60 -2.39
C ASP A 155 -0.56 -4.92 -2.93
N LEU A 156 -1.73 -5.37 -2.50
CA LEU A 156 -3.00 -4.67 -2.77
C LEU A 156 -3.29 -3.73 -1.61
N ASP A 157 -3.37 -2.44 -1.89
CA ASP A 157 -3.72 -1.41 -0.91
C ASP A 157 -5.06 -0.76 -1.31
N TRP A 158 -6.15 -1.51 -1.12
CA TRP A 158 -7.51 -1.04 -1.37
C TRP A 158 -8.05 -0.39 -0.10
N GLU A 159 -8.26 0.92 -0.14
CA GLU A 159 -8.75 1.73 0.98
C GLU A 159 -10.17 2.30 0.73
N TYR A 160 -11.27 1.54 0.87
CA TYR A 160 -11.41 0.15 1.36
C TYR A 160 -12.56 -0.60 0.68
N PRO A 161 -12.53 -1.95 0.60
CA PRO A 161 -13.69 -2.75 0.21
C PRO A 161 -14.87 -2.49 1.15
N GLY A 162 -16.10 -2.45 0.62
CA GLY A 162 -17.34 -2.25 1.38
C GLY A 162 -17.53 -0.86 2.02
N ALA A 163 -16.50 -0.01 1.99
CA ALA A 163 -16.56 1.35 2.50
C ALA A 163 -17.22 2.28 1.47
N TRP A 164 -18.53 2.51 1.63
CA TRP A 164 -19.32 3.43 0.80
C TRP A 164 -18.75 4.86 0.74
N ASP A 165 -18.09 5.31 1.82
CA ASP A 165 -17.34 6.58 1.89
C ASP A 165 -16.09 6.62 1.00
N ARG A 166 -15.69 5.47 0.44
CA ARG A 166 -14.52 5.23 -0.42
C ARG A 166 -14.87 4.55 -1.74
N GLY A 167 -16.17 4.51 -2.10
CA GLY A 167 -16.67 3.89 -3.34
C GLY A 167 -16.95 2.39 -3.28
N GLY A 168 -16.76 1.74 -2.13
CA GLY A 168 -17.01 0.31 -1.94
C GLY A 168 -18.49 -0.06 -1.76
N ILE A 169 -18.81 -1.33 -1.99
CA ILE A 169 -20.14 -1.95 -1.87
C ILE A 169 -20.07 -3.29 -1.12
N ASN A 170 -21.20 -3.76 -0.58
CA ASN A 170 -21.25 -5.01 0.21
C ASN A 170 -20.73 -6.27 -0.51
N ALA A 171 -20.69 -6.29 -1.85
CA ALA A 171 -20.15 -7.41 -2.63
C ALA A 171 -18.60 -7.51 -2.54
N ASP A 172 -17.91 -6.39 -2.30
CA ASP A 172 -16.44 -6.30 -2.31
C ASP A 172 -15.78 -7.33 -1.39
N THR A 173 -16.39 -7.65 -0.24
CA THR A 173 -15.88 -8.63 0.72
C THR A 173 -15.70 -10.02 0.12
N GLN A 174 -16.60 -10.45 -0.78
CA GLN A 174 -16.51 -11.74 -1.46
C GLN A 174 -15.77 -11.62 -2.80
N ASN A 175 -15.95 -10.51 -3.52
CA ASN A 175 -15.22 -10.21 -4.74
C ASN A 175 -13.69 -10.16 -4.50
N LEU A 176 -13.23 -9.64 -3.36
CA LEU A 176 -11.81 -9.62 -2.97
C LEU A 176 -11.27 -11.03 -2.71
N VAL A 177 -12.06 -11.93 -2.11
CA VAL A 177 -11.69 -13.35 -1.96
C VAL A 177 -11.54 -14.00 -3.34
N SER A 178 -12.50 -13.79 -4.26
CA SER A 178 -12.42 -14.30 -5.64
C SER A 178 -11.24 -13.73 -6.43
N LEU A 179 -10.96 -12.43 -6.31
CA LEU A 179 -9.80 -11.79 -6.91
C LEU A 179 -8.49 -12.42 -6.41
N LEU A 180 -8.36 -12.64 -5.11
CA LEU A 180 -7.16 -13.26 -4.52
C LEU A 180 -7.01 -14.74 -4.91
N GLN A 181 -8.12 -15.48 -5.05
CA GLN A 181 -8.13 -16.83 -5.63
C GLN A 181 -7.61 -16.83 -7.07
N GLU A 182 -8.13 -15.97 -7.93
CA GLU A 182 -7.69 -15.85 -9.33
C GLU A 182 -6.23 -15.37 -9.44
N MET A 183 -5.82 -14.40 -8.61
CA MET A 183 -4.42 -13.97 -8.52
C MET A 183 -3.50 -15.12 -8.12
N ARG A 184 -3.83 -15.89 -7.07
CA ARG A 184 -2.99 -17.03 -6.63
C ARG A 184 -2.94 -18.13 -7.68
N ALA A 185 -4.05 -18.41 -8.36
CA ALA A 185 -4.08 -19.38 -9.47
C ALA A 185 -3.18 -18.94 -10.65
N ALA A 186 -3.11 -17.64 -10.95
CA ALA A 186 -2.31 -17.09 -12.06
C ALA A 186 -0.83 -16.86 -11.70
N PHE A 187 -0.52 -16.46 -10.46
CA PHE A 187 0.85 -16.19 -9.99
C PHE A 187 1.56 -17.47 -9.53
N GLY A 188 0.80 -18.42 -8.97
CA GLY A 188 1.30 -19.64 -8.34
C GLY A 188 2.31 -19.33 -7.23
N ASN A 189 3.51 -19.89 -7.38
CA ASN A 189 4.67 -19.66 -6.52
C ASN A 189 5.73 -18.75 -7.17
N SER A 190 5.42 -18.13 -8.31
CA SER A 190 6.38 -17.32 -9.09
C SER A 190 6.43 -15.86 -8.63
N TYR A 191 5.30 -15.36 -8.14
CA TYR A 191 5.13 -14.02 -7.59
C TYR A 191 4.31 -14.11 -6.31
N GLY A 192 4.66 -13.27 -5.33
CA GLY A 192 3.91 -13.17 -4.08
C GLY A 192 2.70 -12.24 -4.17
N ILE A 193 1.77 -12.42 -3.24
CA ILE A 193 0.55 -11.62 -3.06
C ILE A 193 0.45 -11.21 -1.60
N SER A 194 0.29 -9.92 -1.36
CA SER A 194 0.10 -9.34 -0.03
C SER A 194 -1.06 -8.35 -0.08
N LEU A 195 -1.62 -8.06 1.10
CA LEU A 195 -2.79 -7.21 1.23
C LEU A 195 -2.59 -6.27 2.42
N THR A 196 -2.67 -4.98 2.16
CA THR A 196 -2.64 -3.95 3.21
C THR A 196 -4.02 -3.89 3.89
N LEU A 197 -4.01 -3.89 5.23
CA LEU A 197 -5.21 -4.03 6.08
C LEU A 197 -5.33 -2.88 7.08
N PRO A 198 -6.52 -2.26 7.25
CA PRO A 198 -6.73 -1.24 8.27
C PRO A 198 -6.67 -1.82 9.70
N SER A 199 -6.12 -1.05 10.65
CA SER A 199 -6.27 -1.35 12.08
C SER A 199 -7.66 -1.01 12.64
N SER A 200 -8.40 -0.12 11.97
CA SER A 200 -9.76 0.26 12.36
C SER A 200 -10.79 -0.81 12.01
N PHE A 201 -11.51 -1.33 13.01
CA PHE A 201 -12.60 -2.29 12.83
C PHE A 201 -13.69 -1.80 11.85
N TRP A 202 -13.92 -0.48 11.76
CA TRP A 202 -14.92 0.11 10.86
C TRP A 202 -14.67 -0.21 9.38
N TYR A 203 -13.40 -0.39 9.00
CA TYR A 203 -12.98 -0.80 7.67
C TYR A 203 -12.59 -2.29 7.63
N LEU A 204 -11.91 -2.80 8.67
CA LEU A 204 -11.44 -4.20 8.72
C LEU A 204 -12.58 -5.24 8.64
N ARG A 205 -13.79 -4.92 9.12
CA ARG A 205 -14.97 -5.79 9.05
C ARG A 205 -15.38 -6.22 7.63
N TRP A 206 -14.90 -5.54 6.58
CA TRP A 206 -15.18 -5.85 5.19
C TRP A 206 -14.17 -6.81 4.56
N PHE A 207 -13.14 -7.22 5.30
CA PHE A 207 -12.11 -8.14 4.85
C PHE A 207 -12.38 -9.54 5.45
N ASP A 208 -12.72 -10.52 4.60
CA ASP A 208 -12.88 -11.91 5.04
C ASP A 208 -11.50 -12.57 5.23
N ILE A 209 -10.84 -12.27 6.36
CA ILE A 209 -9.50 -12.78 6.67
C ILE A 209 -9.45 -14.32 6.56
N ASN A 210 -10.50 -15.01 7.00
CA ASN A 210 -10.56 -16.47 6.94
C ASN A 210 -10.66 -17.00 5.51
N GLY A 211 -11.44 -16.33 4.65
CA GLY A 211 -11.55 -16.65 3.23
C GLY A 211 -10.33 -16.25 2.40
N MET A 212 -9.52 -15.28 2.85
CA MET A 212 -8.36 -14.79 2.09
C MET A 212 -7.01 -15.44 2.46
N GLN A 213 -6.88 -16.02 3.65
CA GLN A 213 -5.57 -16.43 4.22
C GLN A 213 -4.80 -17.45 3.36
N ASP A 214 -5.50 -18.34 2.63
CA ASP A 214 -4.87 -19.38 1.80
C ASP A 214 -4.29 -18.82 0.48
N TYR A 215 -4.52 -17.54 0.17
CA TYR A 215 -4.17 -16.92 -1.11
C TYR A 215 -3.12 -15.81 -1.01
N VAL A 216 -2.86 -15.27 0.18
CA VAL A 216 -1.82 -14.26 0.45
C VAL A 216 -0.61 -14.86 1.16
N ASP A 217 0.59 -14.31 0.90
CA ASP A 217 1.81 -14.67 1.60
C ASP A 217 1.92 -13.97 2.98
N PHE A 218 1.39 -12.74 3.09
CA PHE A 218 1.31 -11.97 4.34
C PHE A 218 0.35 -10.77 4.23
N TYR A 219 0.00 -10.20 5.39
CA TYR A 219 -0.80 -8.96 5.52
C TYR A 219 0.04 -7.79 6.04
N ASN A 220 -0.16 -6.60 5.47
CA ASN A 220 0.47 -5.35 5.90
C ASN A 220 -0.51 -4.55 6.78
N PHE A 221 -0.47 -4.71 8.10
CA PHE A 221 -1.39 -4.00 8.99
C PHE A 221 -1.05 -2.51 9.16
N MET A 222 -2.01 -1.65 8.84
CA MET A 222 -1.97 -0.21 9.01
C MET A 222 -2.22 0.19 10.46
N SER A 223 -1.24 -0.07 11.32
CA SER A 223 -1.27 0.19 12.76
C SER A 223 -0.99 1.65 13.15
N TYR A 224 -1.23 2.59 12.24
CA TYR A 224 -1.00 4.03 12.32
C TYR A 224 -2.27 4.78 11.86
N ASP A 225 -2.24 6.11 11.90
CA ASP A 225 -3.39 6.96 11.57
C ASP A 225 -4.66 6.54 12.36
N ILE A 226 -4.43 6.09 13.60
CA ILE A 226 -5.45 5.78 14.61
C ILE A 226 -6.16 7.07 15.05
N HIS A 227 -5.46 8.20 14.95
CA HIS A 227 -5.95 9.53 15.27
C HIS A 227 -5.58 10.55 14.19
N GLY A 228 -6.30 11.67 14.14
CA GLY A 228 -5.96 12.75 13.21
C GLY A 228 -6.91 13.94 13.31
N VAL A 229 -6.91 14.79 12.28
CA VAL A 229 -7.77 15.99 12.24
C VAL A 229 -9.27 15.66 12.17
N TRP A 230 -9.63 14.45 11.74
CA TRP A 230 -10.99 13.91 11.75
C TRP A 230 -11.57 13.76 13.16
N ASP A 231 -10.73 13.44 14.16
CA ASP A 231 -11.15 13.32 15.57
C ASP A 231 -11.46 14.67 16.24
N SER A 232 -11.17 15.81 15.59
CA SER A 232 -11.27 17.15 16.19
C SER A 232 -12.68 17.54 16.70
N THR A 233 -13.72 16.83 16.28
CA THR A 233 -15.12 17.02 16.74
C THR A 233 -15.66 15.87 17.59
N ASN A 234 -14.85 14.83 17.84
CA ASN A 234 -15.24 13.63 18.56
C ASN A 234 -15.30 13.90 20.08
N LYS A 235 -16.49 13.73 20.66
CA LYS A 235 -16.78 14.05 22.07
C LYS A 235 -16.15 13.05 23.05
N GLU A 236 -15.98 11.79 22.63
CA GLU A 236 -15.48 10.72 23.50
C GLU A 236 -13.95 10.76 23.63
N THR A 237 -13.24 11.24 22.61
CA THR A 237 -11.77 11.42 22.63
C THR A 237 -11.33 12.79 23.17
N GLY A 238 -12.26 13.73 23.28
CA GLY A 238 -12.03 15.12 23.65
C GLY A 238 -11.51 15.99 22.49
N PRO A 239 -11.53 17.34 22.63
CA PRO A 239 -11.17 18.30 21.58
C PRO A 239 -9.64 18.45 21.40
N TYR A 240 -8.92 17.32 21.39
CA TYR A 240 -7.47 17.25 21.38
C TYR A 240 -7.00 16.59 20.07
N ILE A 241 -6.28 17.33 19.23
CA ILE A 241 -5.59 16.73 18.09
C ILE A 241 -4.45 15.87 18.62
N ARG A 242 -4.64 14.56 18.59
CA ARG A 242 -3.65 13.55 18.99
C ARG A 242 -2.65 13.31 17.84
N PRO A 243 -1.41 12.86 18.13
CA PRO A 243 -0.52 12.37 17.08
C PRO A 243 -1.14 11.16 16.37
N HIS A 244 -0.81 10.96 15.09
CA HIS A 244 -1.42 9.93 14.24
C HIS A 244 -1.36 8.53 14.84
N THR A 245 -0.27 8.23 15.57
CA THR A 245 -0.16 7.11 16.49
C THR A 245 0.55 7.51 17.77
N ASN A 246 0.38 6.73 18.82
CA ASN A 246 1.11 6.84 20.08
C ASN A 246 1.59 5.45 20.50
N LEU A 247 2.86 5.32 20.88
CA LEU A 247 3.52 4.07 21.31
C LEU A 247 2.79 3.32 22.44
N THR A 248 1.86 3.94 23.17
CA THR A 248 1.01 3.21 24.12
C THR A 248 -0.11 2.38 23.47
N GLN A 249 -0.41 2.63 22.19
CA GLN A 249 -1.50 2.02 21.40
C GLN A 249 -0.99 0.91 20.45
N ILE A 250 0.30 0.89 20.09
CA ILE A 250 0.94 -0.22 19.37
C ILE A 250 1.82 -0.99 20.38
N LYS A 251 1.42 -2.22 20.72
CA LYS A 251 2.11 -3.13 21.64
C LYS A 251 2.10 -4.55 21.09
#